data_AF-A0A2G1LRE9-F1
#
_entry.id   AF-A0A2G1LRE9-F1
#
_cell.length_a   1.000
_cell.length_b   1.000
_cell.length_c   1.000
_cell.angle_alpha   90.00
_cell.angle_beta   90.00
_cell.angle_gamma   90.00
#
_symmetry.space_group_name_H-M   'P 1'
#
loop_
_entity.id
_entity.type
_entity.pdbx_description
1 polymer ?
#
loop_
_entity_poly.entity_id
_entity_poly.type
_entity_poly.pdbx_seq_one_letter_code
_entity_poly.pdbx_strand_id
1 'polypeptide(L)'
;MTSPVDPPSPPCYVFVCNVCGSDQVTREAWAAWDVATQAWILNTAFDFAYCHRCLGYAQLDRLLLTSPPPGLPSRTPAFPPAPG
;
A
#
# COMPACT_ATOMS: atom_id res chain seq x y z
N MET A 1 -5.74 -33.04 -21.03
CA MET A 1 -6.01 -31.59 -21.20
C MET A 1 -5.86 -30.96 -19.82
N THR A 2 -4.67 -30.47 -19.50
CA THR A 2 -4.40 -29.75 -18.25
C THR A 2 -4.88 -28.31 -18.42
N SER A 3 -5.86 -27.89 -17.62
CA SER A 3 -6.32 -26.51 -17.59
C SER A 3 -5.17 -25.56 -17.23
N PRO A 4 -5.18 -24.31 -17.71
CA PRO A 4 -4.23 -23.29 -17.26
C PRO A 4 -4.42 -23.08 -15.76
N VAL A 5 -3.38 -23.34 -14.98
CA VAL A 5 -3.31 -22.91 -13.58
C VAL A 5 -3.15 -21.40 -13.61
N ASP A 6 -4.13 -20.67 -13.08
CA ASP A 6 -4.01 -19.22 -12.91
C ASP A 6 -2.72 -18.90 -12.14
N PRO A 7 -1.96 -17.86 -12.53
CA PRO A 7 -0.78 -17.47 -11.81
C PRO A 7 -1.15 -17.13 -10.35
N PRO A 8 -0.35 -17.57 -9.36
CA PRO A 8 -0.65 -17.30 -7.96
C PRO A 8 -0.75 -15.79 -7.76
N SER A 9 -1.84 -15.35 -7.12
CA SER A 9 -2.04 -13.93 -6.82
C SER A 9 -0.90 -13.41 -5.94
N PRO A 10 -0.42 -12.17 -6.17
CA PRO A 10 0.64 -11.60 -5.36
C PRO A 10 0.27 -11.59 -3.87
N PRO A 11 1.24 -11.82 -2.97
CA PRO A 11 0.99 -11.77 -1.54
C PRO A 11 0.49 -10.37 -1.14
N CYS A 12 -0.62 -10.33 -0.41
CA CYS A 12 -1.14 -9.11 0.20
C CYS A 12 -0.45 -8.91 1.56
N TYR A 13 -0.09 -7.68 1.90
CA TYR A 13 0.54 -7.35 3.18
C TYR A 13 -0.26 -6.29 3.93
N VAL A 14 -0.14 -6.33 5.26
CA VAL A 14 -0.55 -5.25 6.15
C VAL A 14 0.67 -4.75 6.92
N PHE A 15 0.72 -3.43 7.17
CA PHE A 15 1.70 -2.84 8.06
C PHE A 15 1.05 -2.57 9.41
N VAL A 16 1.72 -2.97 10.49
CA VAL A 16 1.22 -2.77 11.85
C VAL A 16 2.30 -2.16 12.73
N CYS A 17 1.89 -1.45 13.78
CA CYS A 17 2.80 -0.96 14.81
C CYS A 17 3.46 -2.14 15.53
N ASN A 18 4.79 -2.16 15.59
CA ASN A 18 5.54 -3.23 16.25
C ASN A 18 5.28 -3.30 17.78
N VAL A 19 4.77 -2.22 18.38
CA VAL A 19 4.47 -2.17 19.83
C VAL A 19 3.07 -2.68 20.15
N CYS A 20 2.04 -2.15 19.49
CA CYS A 20 0.64 -2.45 19.83
C CYS A 20 -0.08 -3.38 18.83
N GLY A 21 0.55 -3.73 17.71
CA GLY A 21 -0.01 -4.58 16.67
C GLY A 21 -1.15 -3.96 15.85
N SER A 22 -1.48 -2.69 16.06
CA SER A 22 -2.55 -2.01 15.30
C SER A 22 -2.07 -1.59 13.91
N ASP A 23 -2.97 -1.68 12.94
CA ASP A 23 -2.83 -1.18 11.56
C ASP A 23 -3.12 0.33 11.42
N GLN A 24 -3.47 1.01 12.51
CA GLN A 24 -3.69 2.46 12.58
C GLN A 24 -2.33 3.19 12.57
N VAL A 25 -1.61 3.06 11.45
CA VAL A 25 -0.26 3.58 11.25
C VAL A 25 -0.16 4.39 9.97
N THR A 26 0.70 5.40 9.98
CA THR A 26 1.03 6.22 8.81
C THR A 26 2.54 6.30 8.63
N ARG A 27 2.99 6.52 7.39
CA ARG A 27 4.38 6.87 7.06
C ARG A 27 4.43 8.33 6.66
N GLU A 28 5.51 9.00 7.00
CA GLU A 28 5.79 10.33 6.49
C GLU A 28 6.12 10.27 5.00
N ALA A 29 5.77 11.34 4.31
CA ALA A 29 6.06 11.48 2.90
C ALA A 29 6.19 12.96 2.55
N TRP A 30 6.97 13.25 1.53
CA TRP A 30 7.00 14.58 0.93
C TRP A 30 6.06 14.63 -0.26
N ALA A 31 5.25 15.68 -0.28
CA ALA A 31 4.52 16.10 -1.46
C ALA A 31 5.26 17.26 -2.11
N ALA A 32 5.39 17.21 -3.44
CA ALA A 32 5.95 18.30 -4.23
C ALA A 32 4.83 18.96 -5.05
N TRP A 33 4.93 20.28 -5.23
CA TRP A 33 4.00 21.01 -6.09
C TRP A 33 4.37 20.77 -7.54
N ASP A 34 3.46 20.20 -8.32
CA ASP A 34 3.61 20.06 -9.76
C ASP A 34 2.97 21.26 -10.47
N VAL A 35 3.79 22.06 -11.16
CA VAL A 35 3.35 23.31 -11.80
C VAL A 35 2.44 23.04 -13.01
N ALA A 36 2.64 21.94 -13.73
CA ALA A 36 1.87 21.65 -14.94
C ALA A 36 0.43 21.23 -14.61
N THR A 37 0.27 20.44 -13.56
CA THR A 37 -1.02 19.90 -13.10
C THR A 37 -1.65 20.74 -11.99
N GLN A 38 -0.90 21.70 -11.43
CA GLN A 38 -1.32 22.56 -10.31
C GLN A 38 -1.83 21.73 -9.13
N ALA A 39 -1.07 20.68 -8.77
CA ALA A 39 -1.44 19.74 -7.72
C ALA A 39 -0.24 19.37 -6.85
N TRP A 40 -0.52 19.02 -5.59
CA TRP A 40 0.45 18.37 -4.71
C TRP A 40 0.54 16.88 -5.05
N ILE A 41 1.72 16.43 -5.43
CA ILE A 41 1.99 15.02 -5.79
C ILE A 41 2.86 14.38 -4.72
N LEU A 42 2.44 13.21 -4.24
CA LEU A 42 3.24 12.41 -3.31
C LEU A 42 4.49 11.91 -4.04
N ASN A 43 5.66 12.42 -3.66
CA ASN A 43 6.89 12.17 -4.39
C ASN A 43 7.73 11.04 -3.76
N THR A 44 7.79 10.99 -2.43
CA THR A 44 8.61 10.00 -1.71
C THR A 44 8.01 9.73 -0.34
N ALA A 45 7.92 8.46 0.02
CA ALA A 45 7.59 8.02 1.38
C ALA A 45 8.88 7.64 2.13
N PHE A 46 8.97 8.03 3.40
CA PHE A 46 10.10 7.76 4.28
C PHE A 46 9.78 6.62 5.23
N ASP A 47 10.81 5.99 5.79
CA ASP A 47 10.67 4.91 6.77
C ASP A 47 10.16 5.38 8.14
N PHE A 48 10.13 6.69 8.33
CA PHE A 48 9.54 7.28 9.51
C PHE A 48 8.03 7.04 9.55
N ALA A 49 7.56 6.54 10.69
CA ALA A 49 6.17 6.15 10.86
C ALA A 49 5.61 6.58 12.21
N TYR A 50 4.29 6.76 12.24
CA TYR A 50 3.52 7.17 13.41
C TYR A 50 2.39 6.17 13.66
N CYS A 51 2.17 5.81 14.93
CA CYS A 51 1.03 4.99 15.34
C CYS A 51 -0.02 5.85 16.03
N HIS A 52 -1.23 5.88 15.46
CA HIS A 52 -2.34 6.67 15.99
C HIS A 52 -2.95 6.08 17.26
N ARG A 53 -2.73 4.80 17.55
CA ARG A 53 -3.15 4.18 18.82
C ARG A 53 -2.15 4.45 19.95
N CYS A 54 -0.86 4.40 19.67
CA CYS A 54 0.18 4.72 20.65
C CYS A 54 0.41 6.22 20.82
N LEU A 55 -0.10 7.03 19.88
CA LEU A 55 0.13 8.48 19.81
C LEU A 55 1.62 8.85 19.78
N GLY A 56 2.41 8.11 19.00
CA GLY A 56 3.85 8.31 18.92
C GLY A 56 4.49 7.66 17.70
N TYR A 57 5.80 7.92 17.55
CA TYR A 57 6.62 7.30 16.52
C TYR A 57 6.70 5.79 16.70
N ALA A 58 6.69 5.07 15.59
CA ALA A 58 6.65 3.61 15.58
C ALA A 58 7.58 3.03 14.53
N GLN A 59 8.02 1.79 14.76
CA GLN A 59 8.51 0.92 13.68
C GLN A 59 7.33 0.09 13.18
N LEU A 60 7.36 -0.26 11.90
CA LEU A 60 6.29 -0.99 11.25
C LEU A 60 6.72 -2.41 10.89
N ASP A 61 5.97 -3.39 11.38
CA ASP A 61 6.11 -4.77 10.95
C ASP A 61 5.22 -5.02 9.73
N ARG A 62 5.79 -5.71 8.74
CA ARG A 62 5.06 -6.16 7.55
C ARG A 62 4.58 -7.59 7.77
N LEU A 63 3.26 -7.78 7.82
CA LEU A 63 2.65 -9.10 7.99
C LEU A 63 1.97 -9.55 6.69
N LEU A 64 2.14 -10.83 6.35
CA LEU A 64 1.45 -11.45 5.21
C LEU A 64 -0.02 -11.67 5.56
N LEU A 65 -0.92 -11.22 4.69
CA LEU A 65 -2.34 -11.53 4.77
C LEU A 65 -2.59 -12.88 4.11
N THR A 66 -3.16 -13.81 4.89
CA THR A 66 -3.52 -15.15 4.42
C THR A 66 -4.81 -15.15 3.60
N SER A 67 -5.58 -14.07 3.64
CA SER A 67 -6.78 -13.84 2.82
C SER A 67 -6.76 -12.42 2.25
N PRO A 68 -7.33 -12.20 1.05
CA PRO A 68 -7.45 -10.86 0.49
C PRO A 68 -8.27 -9.94 1.42
N PRO A 69 -7.86 -8.68 1.62
CA PRO A 69 -8.69 -7.69 2.31
C PRO A 69 -10.09 -7.62 1.67
N PRO A 70 -11.16 -7.58 2.48
CA PRO A 70 -12.51 -7.38 1.96
C PRO A 70 -12.58 -6.01 1.26
N GLY A 71 -13.01 -6.00 0.00
CA GLY A 71 -13.19 -4.77 -0.79
C GLY A 71 -12.13 -4.47 -1.84
N LEU A 72 -11.11 -5.32 -2.02
CA LEU A 72 -10.29 -5.25 -3.24
C LEU A 72 -11.15 -5.62 -4.45
N PRO A 73 -11.38 -4.72 -5.42
CA PRO A 73 -11.95 -5.14 -6.70
C PRO A 73 -10.99 -6.18 -7.30
N SER A 74 -11.54 -7.30 -7.79
CA SER A 74 -10.81 -8.21 -8.65
C SER A 74 -10.10 -7.38 -9.71
N ARG A 75 -8.77 -7.51 -9.81
CA ARG A 75 -7.92 -6.72 -10.72
C ARG A 75 -8.37 -6.89 -12.17
N THR A 76 -9.40 -6.15 -12.58
CA THR A 76 -9.65 -5.84 -13.97
C THR A 76 -8.64 -4.75 -14.33
N PRO A 77 -7.72 -4.97 -15.29
CA PRO A 77 -6.79 -3.92 -15.67
C PRO A 77 -7.58 -2.74 -16.25
N ALA A 78 -7.66 -1.66 -15.48
CA ALA A 78 -8.38 -0.43 -15.84
C ALA A 78 -7.56 0.49 -16.77
N PHE A 79 -6.46 0.01 -17.35
CA PHE A 79 -5.63 0.78 -18.27
C PHE A 79 -5.50 0.05 -19.60
N PRO A 80 -6.02 0.59 -20.72
CA PRO A 80 -5.55 0.18 -22.02
C PRO A 80 -4.05 0.56 -22.15
N PRO A 81 -3.22 -0.26 -22.80
CA PRO A 81 -1.84 0.13 -23.10
C PRO A 81 -1.84 1.39 -23.97
N ALA A 82 -0.93 2.32 -23.68
CA ALA A 82 -0.73 3.51 -24.50
C ALA A 82 -0.40 3.10 -25.95
N PRO A 83 -0.95 3.78 -26.98
CA PRO A 83 -0.49 3.57 -28.34
C PRO A 83 0.94 4.10 -28.49
N GLY A 84 1.78 3.31 -29.17
CA GLY A 84 3.14 3.69 -29.56
C GLY A 84 3.19 4.51 -30.83
#